data_AF-A0A520E413-F1
#
_entry.id   AF-A0A520E413-F1
#
_cell.length_a   1.000
_cell.length_b   1.000
_cell.length_c   1.000
_cell.angle_alpha   90.00
_cell.angle_beta   90.00
_cell.angle_gamma   90.00
#
_symmetry.space_group_name_H-M   'P 1'
#
loop_
_entity.id
_entity.type
_entity.pdbx_description
1 polymer ?
#
loop_
_entity_poly.entity_id
_entity_poly.type
_entity_poly.pdbx_seq_one_letter_code
_entity_poly.pdbx_strand_id
1 'polypeptide(L)'
;MHTPEIATIDNETVPHYGTKPHKPGLYLGLLQGRHRPSQQMDDWGFGGPTIGPLKWCHTTYAAHIKLEFEESSDAVEYFGVEEAHCHMNLEGDMLTFGGMYYGDWTVYYGGPEDCERPSDSFRKTTRSNAMYAHRKFLL
;
A
#
# COMPACT_ATOMS: atom_id res chain seq x y z
N MET A 1 -28.62 0.02 12.34
CA MET A 1 -27.17 0.25 12.41
C MET A 1 -26.74 0.54 10.98
N HIS A 2 -26.36 1.78 10.70
CA HIS A 2 -25.99 2.23 9.36
C HIS A 2 -24.50 1.93 9.20
N THR A 3 -24.16 0.90 8.43
CA THR A 3 -22.77 0.66 8.03
C THR A 3 -22.40 1.82 7.10
N PRO A 4 -21.41 2.67 7.44
CA PRO A 4 -21.02 3.73 6.52
C PRO A 4 -20.55 3.09 5.22
N GLU A 5 -21.08 3.60 4.11
CA GLU A 5 -20.63 3.28 2.77
C GLU A 5 -19.17 3.72 2.68
N ILE A 6 -18.24 2.77 2.78
CA ILE A 6 -16.81 3.04 2.64
C ILE A 6 -16.63 3.61 1.24
N ALA A 7 -16.22 4.88 1.15
CA ALA A 7 -15.89 5.52 -0.11
C ALA A 7 -14.97 4.57 -0.89
N THR A 8 -15.35 4.24 -2.12
CA THR A 8 -14.55 3.36 -2.98
C THR A 8 -13.31 4.16 -3.37
N ILE A 9 -12.25 4.00 -2.59
CA ILE A 9 -10.95 4.60 -2.89
C ILE A 9 -10.43 3.94 -4.14
N ASP A 10 -10.19 4.76 -5.15
CA ASP A 10 -9.61 4.31 -6.40
C ASP A 10 -8.17 3.90 -6.15
N ASN A 11 -7.89 2.61 -6.33
CA ASN A 11 -6.56 2.04 -6.14
C ASN A 11 -5.51 2.67 -7.07
N GLU A 12 -5.90 3.37 -8.15
CA GLU A 12 -4.96 4.09 -9.02
C GLU A 12 -4.43 5.40 -8.39
N THR A 13 -5.11 5.93 -7.37
CA THR A 13 -4.76 7.22 -6.76
C THR A 13 -3.83 7.10 -5.55
N VAL A 14 -3.70 5.90 -4.99
CA VAL A 14 -2.86 5.64 -3.82
C VAL A 14 -1.44 5.21 -4.24
N PRO A 15 -0.41 5.49 -3.42
CA PRO A 15 0.95 5.05 -3.69
C PRO A 15 1.02 3.54 -3.91
N HIS A 16 1.75 3.10 -4.93
CA HIS A 16 1.90 1.68 -5.25
C HIS A 16 3.12 1.05 -4.55
N TYR A 17 3.00 -0.22 -4.15
CA TYR A 17 4.16 -0.96 -3.68
C TYR A 17 5.24 -1.04 -4.78
N GLY A 18 6.48 -0.70 -4.40
CA GLY A 18 7.62 -0.62 -5.32
C GLY A 18 7.93 0.78 -5.85
N THR A 19 7.07 1.78 -5.59
CA THR A 19 7.43 3.19 -5.76
C THR A 19 8.08 3.73 -4.49
N LYS A 20 8.88 4.79 -4.63
CA LYS A 20 9.47 5.47 -3.49
C LYS A 20 8.38 6.19 -2.67
N PRO A 21 8.32 6.02 -1.34
CA PRO A 21 7.36 6.74 -0.51
C PRO A 21 7.77 8.21 -0.33
N HIS A 22 6.82 9.08 0.01
CA HIS A 22 7.12 10.50 0.26
C HIS A 22 7.84 10.74 1.60
N LYS A 23 7.61 9.89 2.61
CA LYS A 23 8.19 10.00 3.96
C LYS A 23 8.96 8.72 4.32
N PRO A 24 10.02 8.77 5.12
CA PRO A 24 10.58 7.56 5.70
C PRO A 24 9.61 6.97 6.72
N GLY A 25 9.62 5.66 6.93
CA GLY A 25 8.71 5.03 7.88
C GLY A 25 8.44 3.55 7.61
N LEU A 26 7.57 2.96 8.42
CA LEU A 26 7.05 1.60 8.23
C LEU A 26 5.87 1.63 7.25
N TYR A 27 5.79 0.66 6.36
CA TYR A 27 4.76 0.58 5.32
C TYR A 27 4.24 -0.85 5.18
N LEU A 28 2.97 -0.98 4.78
CA LEU A 28 2.33 -2.22 4.38
C LEU A 28 2.16 -2.23 2.86
N GLY A 29 2.91 -3.07 2.16
CA GLY A 29 2.77 -3.28 0.72
C GLY A 29 1.85 -4.45 0.40
N LEU A 30 0.91 -4.27 -0.53
CA LEU A 30 -0.01 -5.31 -0.99
C LEU A 30 0.45 -5.90 -2.32
N LEU A 31 0.38 -7.23 -2.45
CA LEU A 31 0.90 -7.96 -3.61
C LEU A 31 -0.13 -8.96 -4.15
N GLN A 32 0.14 -9.46 -5.36
CA GLN A 32 -0.67 -10.48 -6.02
C GLN A 32 -2.15 -10.06 -6.17
N GLY A 33 -2.35 -8.83 -6.65
CA GLY A 33 -3.66 -8.20 -6.82
C GLY A 33 -4.50 -8.87 -7.90
N ARG A 34 -5.81 -8.96 -7.63
CA ARG A 34 -6.85 -9.57 -8.48
C ARG A 34 -8.13 -8.76 -8.44
N HIS A 35 -8.92 -8.82 -9.52
CA HIS A 35 -10.24 -8.18 -9.57
C HIS A 35 -11.36 -9.04 -8.98
N ARG A 36 -11.13 -10.35 -8.86
CA ARG A 36 -12.06 -11.29 -8.24
C ARG A 36 -11.29 -12.31 -7.40
N PRO A 37 -11.87 -12.79 -6.28
CA PRO A 37 -11.18 -13.73 -5.40
C PRO A 37 -10.90 -15.06 -6.12
N SER A 38 -11.86 -15.53 -6.92
CA SER A 38 -11.76 -16.77 -7.68
C SER A 38 -11.01 -16.64 -9.01
N GLN A 39 -10.39 -15.49 -9.29
CA GLN A 39 -9.67 -15.28 -10.54
C GLN A 39 -8.46 -16.22 -10.59
N GLN A 40 -8.44 -17.11 -11.59
CA GLN A 40 -7.24 -17.91 -11.88
C GLN A 40 -6.19 -16.97 -12.47
N MET A 41 -4.99 -17.02 -11.90
CA MET A 41 -3.89 -16.15 -12.29
C MET A 41 -2.96 -16.94 -13.20
N ASP A 42 -2.75 -16.43 -14.42
CA ASP A 42 -1.80 -17.04 -15.35
C ASP A 42 -0.33 -16.69 -15.00
N ASP A 43 -0.13 -15.65 -14.14
CA ASP A 43 1.18 -15.17 -13.63
C ASP A 43 1.08 -14.79 -12.12
N TRP A 44 1.65 -13.65 -11.70
CA TRP A 44 1.74 -13.17 -10.31
C TRP A 44 0.68 -12.13 -9.91
N GLY A 45 -0.16 -11.66 -10.83
CA GLY A 45 -1.17 -10.63 -10.57
C GLY A 45 -0.64 -9.21 -10.65
N PHE A 46 -1.48 -8.21 -10.35
CA PHE A 46 -1.07 -6.81 -10.37
C PHE A 46 -0.45 -6.36 -9.04
N GLY A 47 0.41 -5.35 -9.10
CA GLY A 47 0.99 -4.73 -7.89
C GLY A 47 -0.06 -3.89 -7.16
N GLY A 48 -0.17 -4.10 -5.84
CA GLY A 48 -1.10 -3.35 -5.01
C GLY A 48 -0.52 -2.05 -4.45
N PRO A 49 -1.30 -1.36 -3.60
CA PRO A 49 -0.85 -0.15 -2.94
C PRO A 49 0.21 -0.42 -1.86
N THR A 50 0.86 0.65 -1.45
CA THR A 50 1.61 0.74 -0.20
C THR A 50 0.90 1.70 0.75
N ILE A 51 0.66 1.24 1.98
CA ILE A 51 -0.11 1.95 3.01
C ILE A 51 0.82 2.36 4.14
N GLY A 52 0.90 3.65 4.43
CA GLY A 52 1.70 4.21 5.51
C GLY A 52 1.99 5.70 5.32
N PRO A 53 2.87 6.31 6.13
CA PRO A 53 3.71 5.67 7.14
C PRO A 53 2.94 5.19 8.38
N LEU A 54 3.37 4.05 8.91
CA LEU A 54 2.76 3.36 10.04
C LEU A 54 3.68 3.42 11.26
N LYS A 55 3.07 3.55 12.44
CA LYS A 55 3.74 3.34 13.72
C LYS A 55 3.89 1.85 14.03
N TRP A 56 2.89 1.05 13.68
CA TRP A 56 2.94 -0.41 13.75
C TRP A 56 1.94 -1.06 12.80
N CYS A 57 2.25 -2.29 12.42
CA CYS A 57 1.34 -3.19 11.71
C CYS A 57 1.34 -4.54 12.43
N HIS A 58 0.16 -5.05 12.76
CA HIS A 58 -0.01 -6.30 13.49
C HIS A 58 -0.93 -7.24 12.71
N THR A 59 -0.40 -8.42 12.37
CA THR A 59 -1.16 -9.48 11.74
C THR A 59 -1.46 -10.57 12.77
N THR A 60 -2.75 -10.87 13.00
CA THR A 60 -3.19 -11.97 13.85
C THR A 60 -3.72 -13.12 12.99
N TYR A 61 -3.20 -14.34 13.19
CA TYR A 61 -3.62 -15.56 12.48
C TYR A 61 -3.61 -15.48 10.94
N ALA A 62 -2.78 -14.60 10.37
CA ALA A 62 -2.80 -14.30 8.93
C ALA A 62 -4.19 -13.88 8.38
N ALA A 63 -5.09 -13.41 9.25
CA ALA A 63 -6.49 -13.14 8.90
C ALA A 63 -7.05 -11.83 9.46
N HIS A 64 -6.28 -11.13 10.30
CA HIS A 64 -6.67 -9.82 10.80
C HIS A 64 -5.46 -8.90 10.79
N ILE A 65 -5.51 -7.87 9.96
CA ILE A 65 -4.47 -6.84 9.90
C ILE A 65 -5.00 -5.60 10.59
N LYS A 66 -4.27 -5.19 11.62
CA LYS A 66 -4.49 -3.94 12.35
C LYS A 66 -3.27 -3.06 12.13
N LEU A 67 -3.50 -1.76 11.97
CA LEU A 67 -2.42 -0.80 11.78
C LEU A 67 -2.70 0.50 12.53
N GLU A 68 -1.62 1.17 12.92
CA GLU A 68 -1.65 2.55 13.40
C GLU A 68 -0.79 3.41 12.48
N PHE A 69 -1.35 4.48 11.92
CA PHE A 69 -0.60 5.48 11.19
C PHE A 69 0.28 6.30 12.12
N GLU A 70 1.39 6.84 11.61
CA GLU A 70 2.17 7.82 12.38
C GLU A 70 1.36 9.10 12.64
N GLU A 71 0.59 9.55 11.64
CA GLU A 71 -0.32 10.69 11.72
C GLU A 71 -1.73 10.28 11.26
N SER A 72 -2.77 10.64 12.02
CA SER A 72 -4.16 10.27 11.67
C SER A 72 -4.63 10.85 10.34
N SER A 73 -4.07 11.97 9.90
CA SER A 73 -4.38 12.59 8.61
C SER A 73 -3.92 11.73 7.42
N ASP A 74 -2.88 10.93 7.58
CA ASP A 74 -2.38 10.07 6.51
C ASP A 74 -3.40 8.95 6.19
N ALA A 75 -4.26 8.57 7.16
CA ALA A 75 -5.31 7.57 6.95
C ALA A 75 -6.40 8.02 5.97
N VAL A 76 -6.59 9.34 5.80
CA VAL A 76 -7.61 9.89 4.89
C VAL A 76 -7.35 9.48 3.44
N GLU A 77 -6.09 9.39 3.03
CA GLU A 77 -5.68 8.98 1.68
C GLU A 77 -6.07 7.52 1.37
N TYR A 78 -6.06 6.65 2.39
CA TYR A 78 -6.23 5.20 2.22
C TYR A 78 -7.60 4.68 2.64
N PHE A 79 -8.27 5.34 3.58
CA PHE A 79 -9.52 4.88 4.16
C PHE A 79 -10.63 5.95 4.15
N GLY A 80 -10.32 7.19 3.72
CA GLY A 80 -11.30 8.29 3.68
C GLY A 80 -11.76 8.75 5.06
N VAL A 81 -11.08 8.31 6.12
CA VAL A 81 -11.37 8.61 7.52
C VAL A 81 -10.11 9.11 8.21
N GLU A 82 -10.26 10.09 9.10
CA GLU A 82 -9.17 10.63 9.91
C GLU A 82 -9.04 9.84 11.21
N GLU A 83 -8.67 8.57 11.11
CA GLU A 83 -8.47 7.67 12.24
C GLU A 83 -7.06 7.11 12.23
N ALA A 84 -6.35 7.21 13.36
CA ALA A 84 -5.01 6.63 13.46
C ALA A 84 -5.04 5.10 13.40
N HIS A 85 -6.09 4.47 13.94
CA HIS A 85 -6.24 3.01 14.02
C HIS A 85 -7.18 2.50 12.95
N CYS A 86 -6.68 1.66 12.05
CA CYS A 86 -7.50 1.02 11.03
C CYS A 86 -7.37 -0.49 11.08
N HIS A 87 -8.40 -1.17 10.59
CA HIS A 87 -8.40 -2.62 10.36
C HIS A 87 -8.66 -2.91 8.90
N MET A 88 -8.05 -3.98 8.40
CA MET A 88 -8.29 -4.47 7.04
C MET A 88 -8.92 -5.86 7.10
N ASN A 89 -9.86 -6.10 6.19
CA ASN A 89 -10.62 -7.34 6.13
C ASN A 89 -10.03 -8.30 5.10
N LEU A 90 -10.16 -9.59 5.38
CA LEU A 90 -9.92 -10.64 4.39
C LEU A 90 -11.25 -11.20 3.88
N GLU A 91 -11.28 -11.55 2.60
CA GLU A 91 -12.29 -12.43 2.02
C GLU A 91 -11.61 -13.77 1.70
N GLY A 92 -11.88 -14.79 2.52
CA GLY A 92 -11.13 -16.04 2.47
C GLY A 92 -9.69 -15.85 2.96
N ASP A 93 -8.73 -16.12 2.09
CA ASP A 93 -7.29 -15.96 2.32
C ASP A 93 -6.71 -14.69 1.70
N MET A 94 -7.55 -13.83 1.11
CA MET A 94 -7.10 -12.60 0.43
C MET A 94 -7.48 -11.34 1.19
N LEU A 95 -6.52 -10.44 1.32
CA LEU A 95 -6.76 -9.11 1.88
C LEU A 95 -7.56 -8.26 0.90
N THR A 96 -8.54 -7.51 1.40
CA THR A 96 -9.40 -6.64 0.59
C THR A 96 -9.04 -5.17 0.79
N PHE A 97 -8.86 -4.45 -0.33
CA PHE A 97 -8.61 -3.00 -0.30
C PHE A 97 -9.01 -2.35 -1.62
N GLY A 98 -9.72 -1.21 -1.57
CA GLY A 98 -10.20 -0.49 -2.76
C GLY A 98 -11.02 -1.37 -3.72
N GLY A 99 -11.81 -2.30 -3.20
CA GLY A 99 -12.60 -3.26 -4.00
C GLY A 99 -11.80 -4.36 -4.71
N MET A 100 -10.50 -4.48 -4.42
CA MET A 100 -9.60 -5.49 -5.01
C MET A 100 -9.14 -6.50 -3.95
N TYR A 101 -8.57 -7.61 -4.44
CA TYR A 101 -8.17 -8.77 -3.65
C TYR A 101 -6.66 -9.00 -3.77
N TYR A 102 -5.97 -9.18 -2.64
CA TYR A 102 -4.52 -9.34 -2.59
C TYR A 102 -4.15 -10.63 -1.87
N GLY A 103 -3.39 -11.49 -2.57
CA GLY A 103 -2.99 -12.81 -2.05
C GLY A 103 -1.82 -12.78 -1.08
N ASP A 104 -1.10 -11.66 -0.98
CA ASP A 104 0.08 -11.54 -0.13
C ASP A 104 0.29 -10.08 0.33
N TRP A 105 0.99 -9.90 1.44
CA TRP A 105 1.33 -8.60 1.99
C TRP A 105 2.70 -8.63 2.66
N THR A 106 3.41 -7.51 2.58
CA THR A 106 4.70 -7.34 3.24
C THR A 106 4.70 -6.09 4.10
N VAL A 107 5.31 -6.18 5.27
CA VAL A 107 5.64 -5.00 6.09
C VAL A 107 7.11 -4.68 5.85
N TYR A 108 7.42 -3.43 5.51
CA TYR A 108 8.78 -3.00 5.21
C TYR A 108 9.07 -1.60 5.75
N TYR A 109 10.34 -1.29 5.95
CA TYR A 109 10.79 0.04 6.34
C TYR A 109 11.42 0.74 5.14
N GLY A 110 10.92 1.94 4.81
CA GLY A 110 11.52 2.82 3.81
C GLY A 110 12.42 3.84 4.49
N GLY A 111 13.74 3.75 4.24
CA GLY A 111 14.71 4.71 4.76
C GLY A 111 14.62 6.07 4.05
N PRO A 112 15.17 7.15 4.64
CA PRO A 112 15.21 8.48 4.02
C PRO A 112 15.82 8.50 2.60
N GLU A 113 16.80 7.64 2.33
CA GLU A 113 17.46 7.46 1.04
C GLU A 113 16.56 6.83 -0.05
N ASP A 114 15.56 6.08 0.40
CA ASP A 114 14.58 5.39 -0.43
C ASP A 114 13.31 6.24 -0.63
N CYS A 115 13.21 7.39 0.02
CA CYS A 115 12.10 8.31 -0.18
C CYS A 115 12.22 9.08 -1.50
N GLU A 116 11.09 9.58 -1.97
CA GLU A 116 11.05 10.51 -3.09
C GLU A 116 11.90 11.73 -2.75
N ARG A 117 12.72 12.14 -3.71
CA ARG A 117 13.51 13.36 -3.55
C ARG A 117 12.58 14.55 -3.81
N PRO A 118 12.75 15.66 -3.08
CA PRO A 118 12.05 16.89 -3.41
C PRO A 118 12.25 17.24 -4.89
N SER A 119 11.21 17.80 -5.51
CA SER A 119 11.30 18.26 -6.89
C SER A 119 12.44 19.28 -7.01
N ASP A 120 13.50 18.90 -7.73
CA ASP A 120 14.66 19.77 -7.97
C ASP A 120 14.26 20.86 -8.97
N SER A 121 13.86 22.04 -8.48
CA SER A 121 13.40 23.16 -9.31
C SER A 121 14.50 23.74 -10.22
N PHE A 122 15.76 23.34 -10.01
CA PHE A 122 16.90 23.84 -10.76
C PHE A 122 17.24 23.00 -12.00
N ARG A 123 16.67 21.79 -12.14
CA ARG A 123 16.95 20.88 -13.27
C ARG A 123 15.73 20.75 -14.18
N LYS A 124 15.96 20.81 -15.50
CA LYS A 124 14.91 20.58 -16.51
C LYS A 124 14.49 19.11 -16.66
N THR A 125 15.27 18.16 -16.13
CA THR A 125 15.04 16.72 -16.27
C THR A 125 14.75 16.07 -14.93
N THR A 126 13.57 15.47 -14.79
CA THR A 126 13.15 14.73 -13.59
C THR A 126 13.83 13.37 -13.53
N ARG A 127 14.39 12.99 -12.37
CA ARG A 127 14.94 11.64 -12.16
C ARG A 127 13.81 10.65 -11.85
N SER A 128 13.93 9.41 -12.31
CA SER A 128 12.95 8.35 -12.01
C SER A 128 12.88 8.04 -10.52
N ASN A 129 11.66 7.96 -9.98
CA ASN A 129 11.37 7.53 -8.60
C ASN A 129 11.16 6.00 -8.50
N ALA A 130 11.53 5.23 -9.51
CA ALA A 130 11.51 3.77 -9.39
C ALA A 130 12.58 3.28 -8.38
N MET A 131 12.20 2.37 -7.48
CA MET A 131 13.14 1.72 -6.57
C MET A 131 14.14 0.85 -7.35
N TYR A 132 15.45 1.05 -7.13
CA TYR A 132 16.50 0.28 -7.80
C TYR A 132 16.54 -1.19 -7.35
N ALA A 133 16.08 -1.48 -6.13
CA ALA A 133 16.19 -2.82 -5.53
C ALA A 133 15.35 -3.89 -6.23
N HIS A 134 14.20 -3.52 -6.83
CA HIS A 134 13.26 -4.47 -7.43
C HIS A 134 13.38 -4.64 -8.95
N ARG A 135 14.36 -3.99 -9.61
CA ARG A 135 14.66 -4.19 -11.04
C ARG A 135 15.81 -5.15 -11.33
N LYS A 136 16.21 -5.99 -10.36
CA LYS A 136 17.24 -7.03 -10.59
C LYS A 136 16.67 -8.33 -11.18
N PHE A 137 15.82 -8.26 -12.19
CA PHE A 137 15.62 -9.36 -13.13
C PHE A 137 15.25 -8.77 -14.48
N LEU A 138 16.23 -8.73 -15.38
CA LEU A 138 16.14 -8.77 -16.85
C LEU A 138 17.56 -8.52 -17.38
N LEU A 139 18.40 -9.55 -17.26
CA LEU A 139 19.46 -9.86 -18.22
C LEU A 139 19.06 -11.17 -18.90
#